data_AF-A0AAD5N0S4-F1
#
_entry.id   AF-A0AAD5N0S4-F1
#
_cell.length_a   1.000
_cell.length_b   1.000
_cell.length_c   1.000
_cell.angle_alpha   90.00
_cell.angle_beta   90.00
_cell.angle_gamma   90.00
#
_symmetry.space_group_name_H-M   'P 1'
#
loop_
_entity.id
_entity.type
_entity.pdbx_description
1 polymer ?
#
loop_
_entity_poly.entity_id
_entity_poly.type
_entity_poly.pdbx_seq_one_letter_code
_entity_poly.pdbx_strand_id
1 'polypeptide(L)' 'MSYLHWLPVCIGSVRQTAAIVDMDRPSLEQGKWATVMFELMSAPEHIRSGTPLILRQGRTKGMGEVINVIED' A
#
# COMPACT_ATOMS: atom_id res chain seq x y z
N MET A 1 13.71 11.10 11.05
CA MET A 1 14.21 9.72 10.86
C MET A 1 13.01 8.80 11.01
N SER A 2 12.25 8.63 9.93
CA SER A 2 10.97 7.90 9.99
C SER A 2 11.20 6.54 9.36
N TYR A 3 10.96 5.49 10.15
CA TYR A 3 11.24 4.11 9.83
C TYR A 3 10.56 3.68 8.51
N LEU A 4 11.28 2.92 7.68
CA LEU A 4 10.70 2.06 6.65
C LEU A 4 9.75 1.09 7.36
N HIS A 5 8.47 1.43 7.40
CA HIS A 5 7.46 0.59 7.99
C HIS A 5 7.00 -0.42 6.94
N TRP A 6 7.38 -1.68 7.15
CA TRP A 6 6.94 -2.81 6.35
C TRP A 6 5.54 -3.22 6.79
N LEU A 7 4.60 -3.26 5.86
CA LEU A 7 3.21 -3.58 6.12
C LEU A 7 2.72 -4.71 5.21
N PRO A 8 1.96 -5.67 5.76
CA PRO A 8 1.18 -6.60 4.95
C PRO A 8 0.11 -5.84 4.14
N VAL A 9 0.18 -5.96 2.82
CA VAL A 9 -0.78 -5.40 1.87
C VAL A 9 -1.41 -6.53 1.05
N CYS A 10 -2.71 -6.40 0.77
CA CYS A 10 -3.36 -7.20 -0.25
C CYS A 10 -3.73 -6.29 -1.42
N ILE A 11 -3.28 -6.61 -2.63
CA ILE A 11 -3.57 -5.87 -3.85
C ILE A 11 -4.26 -6.84 -4.80
N GLY A 12 -5.57 -6.70 -4.96
CA GLY A 12 -6.41 -7.71 -5.61
C GLY A 12 -6.29 -9.07 -4.91
N SER A 13 -5.85 -10.08 -5.66
CA SER A 13 -5.59 -11.44 -5.15
C SER A 13 -4.19 -11.63 -4.57
N VAL A 14 -3.29 -10.66 -4.73
CA VAL A 14 -1.89 -10.75 -4.28
C VAL A 14 -1.78 -10.28 -2.85
N ARG A 15 -1.15 -11.09 -1.98
CA ARG A 15 -0.81 -10.70 -0.61
C ARG A 15 0.70 -10.73 -0.43
N GLN A 16 1.28 -9.61 -0.02
CA GLN A 16 2.70 -9.50 0.25
C GLN A 16 3.00 -8.44 1.31
N THR A 17 4.27 -8.32 1.69
CA THR A 17 4.76 -7.20 2.49
C THR A 17 5.27 -6.11 1.56
N ALA A 18 4.98 -4.86 1.87
CA ALA A 18 5.47 -3.70 1.13
C ALA A 18 6.03 -2.66 2.11
N ALA A 19 7.00 -1.87 1.65
CA ALA A 19 7.50 -0.72 2.41
C ALA A 19 6.72 0.53 2.01
N ILE A 20 6.37 1.36 2.99
CA ILE A 20 5.98 2.75 2.70
C ILE A 20 7.25 3.55 2.43
N VAL A 21 7.35 4.12 1.23
CA VAL A 21 8.48 4.94 0.81
C VAL A 21 8.14 6.43 0.72
N ASP A 22 6.86 6.77 0.50
CA ASP A 22 6.38 8.15 0.56
C ASP A 22 4.88 8.22 0.93
N MET A 23 4.44 9.38 1.42
CA MET A 23 3.06 9.64 1.79
C MET A 23 2.73 11.13 1.73
N ASP A 24 1.51 11.46 1.29
CA ASP A 24 0.99 12.84 1.23
C ASP A 24 0.74 13.51 2.59
N ARG A 25 1.05 12.83 3.69
CA ARG A 25 0.78 13.24 5.08
C ARG A 25 1.74 12.56 6.06
N PRO A 26 1.87 13.05 7.29
CA PRO A 26 2.79 12.47 8.28
C PRO A 26 2.33 11.12 8.86
N SER A 27 1.03 10.79 8.82
CA SER A 27 0.50 9.57 9.43
C SER A 27 -0.81 9.08 8.81
N LEU A 28 -1.02 7.76 8.83
CA LEU A 28 -2.30 7.14 8.48
C LEU A 28 -3.26 7.21 9.66
N GLU A 29 -4.35 7.97 9.49
CA GLU A 29 -5.38 8.18 10.50
C GLU A 29 -6.71 7.55 10.10
N GLN A 30 -7.48 7.11 11.10
CA GLN A 30 -8.78 6.49 10.85
C GLN A 30 -9.77 7.52 10.27
N GLY A 31 -10.52 7.11 9.25
CA GLY A 31 -11.53 7.96 8.60
C GLY A 31 -10.94 9.04 7.68
N LYS A 32 -9.65 8.97 7.36
CA LYS A 32 -8.97 9.88 6.43
C LYS A 32 -8.41 9.11 5.24
N TRP A 33 -8.61 9.64 4.03
CA TRP A 33 -8.04 9.12 2.78
C TRP A 33 -6.62 9.57 2.61
N ALA A 34 -5.66 8.68 2.33
CA ALA A 34 -4.24 8.96 2.12
C ALA A 34 -3.70 8.44 0.80
N THR A 35 -2.79 9.19 0.18
CA THR A 35 -1.97 8.72 -0.93
C THR A 35 -0.65 8.22 -0.38
N VAL A 36 -0.35 6.95 -0.64
CA VAL A 36 0.83 6.26 -0.11
C VAL A 36 1.56 5.61 -1.27
N MET A 37 2.87 5.85 -1.37
CA MET A 37 3.74 5.14 -2.29
C MET A 37 4.30 3.91 -1.60
N PHE A 38 4.06 2.75 -2.19
CA PHE A 38 4.53 1.47 -1.71
C PHE A 38 5.62 0.92 -2.62
N GLU A 39 6.73 0.52 -2.03
CA GLU A 39 7.70 -0.35 -2.69
C GLU A 39 7.33 -1.80 -2.39
N LEU A 40 7.06 -2.57 -3.43
CA LEU A 40 6.66 -3.98 -3.32
C LEU A 40 7.89 -4.87 -3.27
N MET A 41 7.91 -5.88 -2.38
CA MET A 41 9.02 -6.86 -2.35
C MET A 41 9.12 -7.69 -3.62
N SER A 42 8.00 -7.90 -4.30
CA SER A 42 7.93 -8.56 -5.59
C SER A 42 6.96 -7.80 -6.49
N ALA A 43 7.27 -7.75 -7.79
CA ALA A 43 6.42 -7.13 -8.80
C ALA A 43 5.47 -8.20 -9.40
N PRO A 44 4.22 -8.34 -8.91
CA PRO A 44 3.27 -9.23 -9.53
C PRO A 44 2.79 -8.65 -10.87
N GLU A 45 2.72 -9.50 -11.89
CA GLU A 45 2.43 -9.14 -13.29
C GLU A 45 1.08 -8.44 -13.52
N HIS A 46 0.14 -8.47 -12.56
CA HIS A 46 -1.26 -8.10 -12.77
C HIS A 46 -1.76 -6.92 -11.92
N ILE A 47 -0.86 -6.11 -11.34
CA ILE A 47 -1.27 -4.87 -10.66
C ILE A 47 -1.49 -3.77 -11.71
N ARG A 48 -2.59 -3.05 -11.58
CA ARG A 48 -2.98 -1.92 -12.44
C ARG A 48 -3.78 -0.92 -11.64
N SER A 49 -3.93 0.30 -12.17
CA SER A 49 -4.81 1.30 -11.58
C SER A 49 -6.24 0.77 -11.40
N GLY A 50 -6.88 1.14 -10.30
CA GLY A 50 -8.20 0.65 -9.89
C GLY A 50 -8.20 -0.72 -9.24
N THR A 51 -7.06 -1.43 -9.16
CA THR A 51 -6.99 -2.69 -8.41
C THR A 51 -7.20 -2.42 -6.91
N PRO A 52 -8.15 -3.10 -6.24
CA PRO A 52 -8.40 -2.88 -4.81
C PRO A 52 -7.18 -3.17 -3.95
N LEU A 53 -6.94 -2.33 -2.94
CA LEU A 53 -5.86 -2.45 -1.98
C LEU A 53 -6.41 -2.52 -0.55
N ILE A 54 -5.89 -3.44 0.26
CA ILE A 54 -6.25 -3.59 1.67
C ILE A 54 -4.98 -3.61 2.51
N LEU A 55 -4.91 -2.72 3.50
CA LEU A 55 -3.86 -2.72 4.52
C LEU A 55 -4.23 -3.66 5.67
N ARG A 56 -3.31 -4.57 6.04
CA ARG A 56 -3.53 -5.52 7.14
C ARG A 56 -2.44 -5.43 8.20
N GLN A 57 -2.88 -5.36 9.46
CA GLN A 57 -2.03 -5.61 10.65
C GLN A 57 -2.86 -6.44 11.64
N GLY A 58 -2.89 -7.76 11.42
CA GLY A 58 -3.80 -8.70 12.09
C GLY A 58 -5.25 -8.60 11.61
N ARG A 59 -5.78 -7.38 11.50
CA ARG A 59 -7.11 -7.05 10.93
C ARG A 59 -6.98 -6.05 9.78
N THR A 60 -8.08 -5.83 9.04
CA THR A 60 -8.16 -4.74 8.06
C THR A 60 -8.00 -3.40 8.75
N LYS A 61 -7.02 -2.61 8.30
CA LYS A 61 -6.68 -1.28 8.84
C LYS A 61 -7.04 -0.15 7.88
N GLY A 62 -7.07 -0.43 6.59
CA GLY A 62 -7.44 0.52 5.55
C GLY A 62 -7.84 -0.23 4.29
N MET A 63 -8.66 0.42 3.48
CA MET A 63 -9.04 0.00 2.14
C MET A 63 -8.76 1.15 1.20
N GLY A 64 -8.39 0.83 -0.03
CA GLY A 64 -8.13 1.80 -1.09
C GLY A 64 -8.04 1.11 -2.42
N GLU A 65 -7.44 1.79 -3.38
CA GLU A 65 -7.18 1.29 -4.72
C GLU A 65 -5.81 1.74 -5.19
N VAL A 66 -5.23 0.98 -6.11
CA VAL A 66 -4.00 1.39 -6.79
C VAL A 66 -4.33 2.58 -7.69
N ILE A 67 -3.63 3.70 -7.50
CA ILE A 67 -3.82 4.91 -8.31
C ILE A 67 -2.94 4.84 -9.56
N ASN A 68 -1.65 4.52 -9.38
CA ASN A 68 -0.67 4.37 -10.44
C ASN A 68 0.27 3.20 -10.12
N VAL A 69 0.80 2.57 -11.15
CA VAL A 69 1.93 1.63 -11.06
C VAL A 69 3.14 2.35 -11.64
N ILE A 70 4.22 2.41 -10.86
CA ILE A 70 5.47 3.02 -11.27
C ILE A 70 6.45 1.86 -11.44
N GLU A 71 6.99 1.73 -12.64
CA GLU A 71 8.08 0.80 -12.96
C GLU A 71 9.38 1.61 -12.99
N ASP A 72 10.44 1.04 -12.42
CA ASP A 72 11.81 1.58 -12.54
C ASP A 72 12.46 1.19 -13.87
#